data_AF-A0A151BFC3-F1
#
_entry.id   AF-A0A151BFC3-F1
#
_cell.length_a   1.000
_cell.length_b   1.000
_cell.length_c   1.000
_cell.angle_alpha   90.00
_cell.angle_beta   90.00
_cell.angle_gamma   90.00
#
_symmetry.space_group_name_H-M   'P 1'
#
loop_
_entity.id
_entity.type
_entity.pdbx_description
1 polymer ?
#
loop_
_entity_poly.entity_id
_entity_poly.type
_entity_poly.pdbx_seq_one_letter_code
_entity_poly.pdbx_strand_id
1 'polypeptide(L)'
;YLTLQLLELEANLLVALNKSDISESLGYEIDIKGLSELLGVPVVPTIATIKRGMEELKDAIVETSKRGVKAKVRYREDIENLIERIGEISRRDENLSKKYPVRWMAIKIIEGDEEVMRLVKELGLMEELREVIG
;
A
#
# COMPACT_ATOMS: atom_id res chain seq x y z
N TYR A 1 -9.57 4.27 -3.84
CA TYR A 1 -8.45 4.30 -4.80
C TYR A 1 -7.15 4.73 -4.10
N LEU A 2 -7.04 5.95 -3.57
CA LEU A 2 -5.84 6.42 -2.84
C LEU A 2 -5.39 5.51 -1.69
N THR A 3 -6.31 5.01 -0.86
CA THR A 3 -5.97 4.10 0.25
C THR A 3 -5.30 2.81 -0.22
N LEU A 4 -5.71 2.29 -1.38
CA LEU A 4 -5.12 1.09 -1.96
C LEU A 4 -3.69 1.37 -2.46
N GLN A 5 -3.49 2.51 -3.12
CA GLN A 5 -2.17 2.95 -3.57
C GLN A 5 -1.20 3.19 -2.40
N LEU A 6 -1.70 3.70 -1.27
CA LEU A 6 -0.90 3.89 -0.05
C LEU A 6 -0.55 2.55 0.63
N LEU A 7 -1.40 1.53 0.51
CA LEU A 7 -1.09 0.18 0.96
C LEU A 7 -0.03 -0.50 0.08
N GLU A 8 -0.05 -0.24 -1.23
CA GLU A 8 0.93 -0.77 -2.19
C GLU A 8 2.35 -0.21 -1.98
N LEU A 9 2.46 0.97 -1.37
CA LEU A 9 3.72 1.66 -1.07
C LEU A 9 4.49 1.07 0.12
N GLU A 10 4.00 -0.01 0.75
CA GLU A 10 4.59 -0.56 1.98
C GLU A 10 4.81 0.55 3.03
N ALA A 11 3.86 1.47 3.16
CA ALA A 11 3.90 2.52 4.17
C ALA A 11 3.27 2.05 5.49
N ASN A 12 3.73 2.59 6.61
CA ASN A 12 3.13 2.32 7.90
C ASN A 12 1.79 3.06 8.00
N LEU A 13 0.71 2.39 7.57
CA LEU A 13 -0.57 3.03 7.29
C LEU A 13 -1.58 2.80 8.42
N LEU A 14 -2.29 3.87 8.76
CA LEU A 14 -3.49 3.87 9.60
C LEU A 14 -4.58 4.65 8.87
N VAL A 15 -5.82 4.17 8.93
CA VAL A 15 -6.96 4.82 8.26
C VAL A 15 -7.82 5.53 9.29
N ALA A 16 -7.87 6.87 9.22
CA ALA A 16 -8.88 7.65 9.92
C ALA A 16 -10.14 7.72 9.06
N LEU A 17 -11.18 6.97 9.41
CA LEU A 17 -12.47 6.99 8.71
C LEU A 17 -13.29 8.18 9.22
N ASN A 18 -13.16 9.33 8.56
CA ASN A 18 -13.84 10.56 8.95
C ASN A 18 -15.30 10.58 8.44
N LYS A 19 -16.17 11.33 9.14
CA LYS A 19 -17.59 11.54 8.83
C LYS A 19 -18.47 10.28 8.97
N SER A 20 -18.23 9.47 10.00
CA SER A 20 -19.06 8.29 10.29
C SER A 20 -20.53 8.62 10.63
N ASP A 21 -20.80 9.85 11.06
CA ASP A 21 -22.14 10.41 11.30
C ASP A 21 -22.98 10.56 10.01
N ILE A 22 -22.34 10.90 8.89
CA ILE A 22 -23.05 11.07 7.61
C ILE A 22 -23.49 9.71 7.07
N SER A 23 -22.66 8.67 7.19
CA SER A 23 -23.04 7.30 6.83
C SER A 23 -24.23 6.79 7.64
N GLU A 24 -24.24 7.01 8.96
CA GLU A 24 -25.38 6.63 9.82
C GLU A 24 -26.66 7.39 9.43
N SER A 25 -26.56 8.70 9.17
CA SER A 25 -27.70 9.52 8.75
C SER A 25 -28.29 9.12 7.38
N LEU A 26 -27.50 8.44 6.55
CA LEU A 26 -27.91 7.90 5.25
C LEU A 26 -28.32 6.41 5.33
N GLY A 27 -28.34 5.82 6.52
CA GLY A 27 -28.73 4.42 6.76
C GLY A 27 -27.65 3.38 6.44
N TYR A 28 -26.40 3.80 6.30
CA TYR A 28 -25.27 2.90 6.07
C TYR A 28 -24.53 2.63 7.38
N GLU A 29 -24.49 1.36 7.79
CA GLU A 29 -23.56 0.89 8.82
C GLU A 29 -22.28 0.40 8.16
N ILE A 30 -21.13 0.92 8.62
CA ILE A 30 -19.82 0.48 8.15
C ILE A 30 -19.25 -0.48 9.18
N ASP A 31 -19.00 -1.73 8.77
CA ASP A 31 -18.26 -2.69 9.59
C ASP A 31 -16.78 -2.28 9.67
N ILE A 32 -16.43 -1.51 10.70
CA ILE A 32 -15.07 -1.04 10.96
C ILE A 32 -14.11 -2.22 11.16
N LYS A 33 -14.57 -3.29 11.81
CA LYS A 33 -13.73 -4.45 12.10
C LYS A 33 -13.44 -5.22 10.82
N GLY A 34 -14.47 -5.53 10.04
CA GLY A 34 -14.33 -6.17 8.73
C GLY A 34 -13.47 -5.33 7.77
N LEU A 35 -13.62 -4.01 7.76
CA LEU A 35 -12.80 -3.11 6.95
C LEU A 35 -11.33 -3.10 7.40
N SER A 36 -11.07 -3.11 8.71
CA SER A 36 -9.71 -3.19 9.26
C SER A 36 -9.04 -4.53 8.93
N GLU A 37 -9.78 -5.64 9.03
CA GLU A 37 -9.30 -6.97 8.65
C GLU A 37 -9.02 -7.05 7.14
N LEU A 38 -9.91 -6.52 6.31
CA LEU A 38 -9.76 -6.50 4.85
C LEU A 38 -8.55 -5.68 4.40
N LEU A 39 -8.35 -4.50 4.99
CA LEU A 39 -7.23 -3.62 4.63
C LEU A 39 -5.91 -4.01 5.32
N GLY A 40 -5.95 -4.88 6.34
CA GLY A 40 -4.79 -5.28 7.12
C GLY A 40 -4.16 -4.15 7.94
N VAL A 41 -4.88 -3.02 8.11
CA VAL A 41 -4.43 -1.83 8.85
C VAL A 41 -5.47 -1.40 9.87
N PRO A 42 -5.06 -0.72 10.96
CA PRO A 42 -6.00 -0.12 11.90
C PRO A 42 -6.90 0.89 11.19
N VAL A 43 -8.21 0.78 11.42
CA VAL A 43 -9.21 1.75 10.97
C VAL A 43 -9.82 2.38 12.22
N VAL A 44 -9.70 3.71 12.35
CA VAL A 44 -10.24 4.48 13.47
C VAL A 44 -11.38 5.37 12.95
N PRO A 45 -12.64 5.14 13.37
CA PRO A 45 -13.74 6.02 13.02
C PRO A 45 -13.60 7.36 13.75
N THR A 46 -13.78 8.46 13.03
CA THR A 46 -13.62 9.81 13.58
C THR A 46 -14.78 10.71 13.17
N ILE A 47 -15.23 11.57 14.08
CA ILE A 47 -16.15 12.67 13.80
C ILE A 47 -15.43 13.96 14.16
N ALA A 48 -14.75 14.55 13.17
CA ALA A 48 -13.89 15.72 13.38
C ALA A 48 -14.64 16.93 13.96
N THR A 49 -15.94 17.07 13.64
CA THR A 49 -16.80 18.19 14.09
C THR A 49 -17.03 18.20 15.60
N ILE A 50 -17.04 17.04 16.25
CA ILE A 50 -17.22 16.90 17.71
C ILE A 50 -16.00 16.31 18.41
N LYS A 51 -14.85 16.22 17.71
CA LYS A 51 -13.59 15.64 18.19
C LYS A 51 -13.72 14.21 18.74
N ARG A 52 -14.72 13.43 18.29
CA ARG A 52 -14.88 12.03 18.69
C ARG A 52 -13.90 11.15 17.90
N GLY A 53 -13.25 10.20 18.58
CA GLY A 53 -12.27 9.30 17.97
C GLY A 53 -10.83 9.85 17.92
N MET A 54 -10.59 11.06 18.47
CA MET A 54 -9.28 11.72 18.37
C MET A 54 -8.24 11.17 19.34
N GLU A 55 -8.63 10.72 20.53
CA GLU A 55 -7.68 10.09 21.46
C GLU A 55 -7.35 8.66 21.00
N GLU A 56 -8.36 7.92 20.54
CA GLU A 56 -8.20 6.61 19.93
C GLU A 56 -7.30 6.66 18.69
N LEU A 57 -7.42 7.73 17.89
CA LEU A 57 -6.55 7.97 16.75
C LEU A 57 -5.10 8.21 17.17
N LYS A 58 -4.85 9.01 18.22
CA LYS A 58 -3.49 9.25 18.72
C LYS A 58 -2.84 7.98 19.25
N ASP A 59 -3.58 7.21 20.04
CA ASP A 59 -3.08 5.94 20.58
C ASP A 59 -2.76 4.95 19.46
N ALA A 60 -3.64 4.86 18.46
CA ALA A 60 -3.43 4.00 17.30
C ALA A 60 -2.24 4.46 16.44
N ILE A 61 -1.97 5.76 16.32
CA ILE A 61 -0.75 6.28 15.66
C ILE A 61 0.51 5.80 16.40
N VAL A 62 0.54 5.95 17.73
CA VAL A 62 1.69 5.52 18.54
C VAL A 62 1.92 4.02 18.41
N GLU A 63 0.86 3.21 18.49
CA GLU A 63 0.96 1.76 18.38
C GLU A 63 1.38 1.30 16.97
N THR A 64 0.81 1.92 15.93
CA THR A 64 1.15 1.64 14.53
C THR A 64 2.61 1.98 14.25
N SER A 65 3.10 3.12 14.76
CA SER A 65 4.51 3.53 14.61
C SER A 65 5.52 2.49 15.12
N LYS A 66 5.15 1.72 16.16
CA LYS A 66 5.99 0.70 16.78
C LYS A 66 5.96 -0.65 16.06
N ARG A 67 4.88 -0.96 15.34
CA ARG A 67 4.64 -2.29 14.75
C ARG A 67 5.33 -2.53 13.41
N GLY A 68 5.90 -1.48 12.78
CA GLY A 68 6.44 -1.55 11.43
C GLY A 68 5.36 -1.72 10.36
N VAL A 69 5.75 -1.61 9.10
CA VAL A 69 4.86 -1.74 7.94
C VAL A 69 4.29 -3.17 7.89
N LYS A 70 2.96 -3.32 7.95
CA LYS A 70 2.32 -4.65 7.96
C LYS A 70 1.37 -4.95 6.81
N ALA A 71 0.79 -3.95 6.16
CA ALA A 71 -0.23 -4.23 5.18
C ALA A 71 0.36 -4.33 3.78
N LYS A 72 0.25 -5.53 3.21
CA LYS A 72 0.55 -5.79 1.80
C LYS A 72 -0.77 -6.18 1.15
N VAL A 73 -1.17 -5.46 0.12
CA VAL A 73 -2.24 -5.91 -0.76
C VAL A 73 -1.75 -7.17 -1.45
N ARG A 74 -2.42 -8.30 -1.20
CA ARG A 74 -2.11 -9.57 -1.86
C ARG A 74 -2.95 -9.69 -3.13
N TYR A 75 -2.29 -9.75 -4.26
CA TYR A 75 -2.90 -10.01 -5.56
C TYR A 75 -3.12 -11.52 -5.74
N ARG A 76 -3.71 -11.89 -6.88
CA ARG A 76 -3.77 -13.29 -7.29
C ARG A 76 -2.36 -13.86 -7.45
N GLU A 77 -2.25 -15.18 -7.31
CA GLU A 77 -0.96 -15.90 -7.25
C GLU A 77 -0.12 -15.74 -8.52
N ASP A 78 -0.76 -15.60 -9.70
CA ASP A 78 -0.09 -15.26 -10.96
C ASP A 78 0.66 -13.92 -10.88
N ILE A 79 0.02 -12.90 -10.30
CA ILE A 79 0.60 -11.56 -10.14
C ILE A 79 1.65 -11.55 -9.03
N GLU A 80 1.42 -12.24 -7.91
CA GLU A 80 2.42 -12.34 -6.83
C GLU A 80 3.72 -12.97 -7.31
N ASN A 81 3.65 -14.05 -8.11
CA ASN A 81 4.81 -14.68 -8.71
C ASN A 81 5.57 -13.73 -9.66
N LEU A 82 4.84 -12.92 -10.43
CA LEU A 82 5.43 -11.87 -11.26
C LEU A 82 6.13 -10.78 -10.43
N ILE A 83 5.48 -10.33 -9.36
CA ILE A 83 6.04 -9.35 -8.42
C ILE A 83 7.34 -9.87 -7.80
N GLU A 84 7.38 -11.13 -7.38
CA GLU A 84 8.61 -11.74 -6.85
C GLU A 84 9.73 -11.80 -7.88
N ARG A 85 9.46 -12.31 -9.09
CA ARG A 85 10.47 -12.43 -10.16
C ARG A 85 11.04 -11.06 -10.55
N ILE A 86 10.20 -10.05 -10.73
CA ILE A 86 10.64 -8.68 -11.02
C ILE A 86 11.38 -8.07 -9.81
N GLY A 87 10.93 -8.40 -8.60
CA GLY A 87 11.58 -7.97 -7.37
C GLY A 87 12.97 -8.57 -7.18
N GLU A 88 13.24 -9.78 -7.67
CA GLU A 88 14.59 -10.38 -7.66
C GLU A 88 15.55 -9.65 -8.59
N ILE A 89 15.09 -9.27 -9.79
CA ILE A 89 15.88 -8.46 -10.74
C ILE A 89 16.19 -7.11 -10.10
N SER A 90 15.18 -6.45 -9.54
CA SER A 90 15.31 -5.13 -8.92
C SER A 90 16.22 -5.13 -7.67
N ARG A 91 16.37 -6.28 -6.99
CA ARG A 91 17.27 -6.45 -5.84
C ARG A 91 18.74 -6.54 -6.20
N ARG A 92 19.07 -6.91 -7.44
CA ARG A 92 20.47 -7.02 -7.90
C ARG A 92 21.12 -5.65 -8.07
N ASP A 93 20.32 -4.60 -8.21
CA ASP A 93 20.79 -3.22 -8.28
C ASP A 93 20.67 -2.52 -6.90
N GLU A 94 21.80 -2.29 -6.25
CA GLU A 94 21.86 -1.65 -4.93
C GLU A 94 21.32 -0.21 -4.92
N ASN A 95 21.37 0.51 -6.03
CA ASN A 95 20.89 1.90 -6.09
C ASN A 95 19.36 1.95 -6.09
N LEU A 96 18.72 1.01 -6.79
CA LEU A 96 17.27 0.89 -6.81
C LEU A 96 16.73 0.40 -5.47
N SER A 97 17.29 -0.68 -4.94
CA SER A 97 16.78 -1.32 -3.71
C SER A 97 16.90 -0.44 -2.46
N LYS A 98 17.84 0.51 -2.45
CA LYS A 98 17.99 1.49 -1.36
C LYS A 98 17.03 2.66 -1.48
N LYS A 99 16.65 3.03 -2.71
CA LYS A 99 15.86 4.25 -2.97
C LYS A 99 14.36 3.98 -3.01
N TYR A 100 13.95 2.78 -3.42
CA TYR A 100 12.53 2.41 -3.56
C TYR A 100 12.26 1.01 -3.01
N PRO A 101 11.09 0.77 -2.39
CA PRO A 101 10.67 -0.57 -2.03
C PRO A 101 10.59 -1.48 -3.26
N VAL A 102 11.22 -2.65 -3.16
CA VAL A 102 11.32 -3.63 -4.27
C VAL A 102 9.95 -4.06 -4.78
N ARG A 103 9.00 -4.30 -3.87
CA ARG A 103 7.63 -4.68 -4.21
C ARG A 103 6.92 -3.57 -4.99
N TRP A 104 7.06 -2.32 -4.55
CA TRP A 104 6.46 -1.18 -5.23
C TRP A 104 7.02 -1.00 -6.65
N MET A 105 8.34 -1.14 -6.80
CA MET A 105 8.99 -1.10 -8.12
C MET A 105 8.41 -2.16 -9.05
N ALA A 106 8.27 -3.39 -8.56
CA ALA A 106 7.71 -4.49 -9.34
C ALA A 106 6.25 -4.23 -9.77
N ILE A 107 5.41 -3.71 -8.86
CA ILE A 107 4.03 -3.33 -9.18
C ILE A 107 4.01 -2.25 -10.28
N LYS A 108 4.83 -1.21 -10.16
CA LYS A 108 4.87 -0.11 -11.14
C LYS A 108 5.37 -0.54 -12.52
N ILE A 109 6.30 -1.48 -12.57
CA ILE A 109 6.76 -2.09 -13.82
C ILE A 109 5.60 -2.88 -14.48
N ILE A 110 4.85 -3.66 -13.70
CA ILE A 110 3.68 -4.41 -14.19
C ILE A 110 2.59 -3.46 -14.70
N GLU A 111 2.38 -2.33 -14.02
CA GLU A 111 1.44 -1.28 -14.44
C GLU A 111 1.88 -0.50 -15.69
N GLY A 112 3.16 -0.61 -16.08
CA GLY A 112 3.73 0.13 -17.22
C GLY A 112 3.92 1.62 -16.95
N ASP A 113 4.19 2.01 -15.70
CA ASP A 113 4.40 3.41 -15.32
C ASP A 113 5.55 4.07 -16.11
N GLU A 114 5.27 5.18 -16.79
CA GLU A 114 6.23 5.80 -17.72
C GLU A 114 7.50 6.35 -17.06
N GLU A 115 7.43 6.79 -15.79
CA GLU A 115 8.62 7.25 -15.06
C GLU A 115 9.47 6.07 -14.63
N VAL A 116 8.85 5.02 -14.11
CA VAL A 116 9.56 3.80 -13.70
C VAL A 116 10.18 3.09 -14.90
N MET A 117 9.46 3.00 -16.02
CA MET A 117 9.99 2.39 -17.26
C MET A 117 11.17 3.18 -17.83
N ARG A 118 11.20 4.51 -17.67
CA ARG A 118 12.38 5.33 -18.03
C ARG A 118 13.56 5.02 -17.13
N LEU A 119 13.36 4.97 -15.81
CA LEU A 119 14.39 4.64 -14.84
C LEU A 119 15.01 3.26 -15.12
N VAL A 120 14.16 2.26 -15.36
CA VAL A 120 14.57 0.90 -15.71
C VAL A 120 15.37 0.85 -17.01
N LYS A 121 14.98 1.65 -18.01
CA LYS A 121 15.70 1.75 -19.29
C LYS A 121 17.08 2.39 -19.13
N GLU A 122 17.20 3.44 -18.31
CA GLU A 122 18.49 4.07 -18.00
C GLU A 122 19.45 3.10 -17.31
N LEU A 123 18.91 2.14 -16.54
CA LEU A 123 19.68 1.13 -15.82
C LEU A 123 19.97 -0.13 -16.64
N GLY A 124 19.46 -0.23 -17.87
CA GLY A 124 19.73 -1.36 -18.76
C GLY A 124 18.98 -2.66 -18.40
N LEU A 125 17.99 -2.61 -17.52
CA LEU A 125 17.24 -3.78 -17.02
C LEU A 125 16.09 -4.23 -17.94
N MET A 126 15.90 -3.55 -19.07
CA MET A 126 14.76 -3.77 -19.98
C MET A 126 14.75 -5.15 -20.64
N GLU A 127 15.92 -5.73 -20.92
CA GLU A 127 16.04 -7.05 -21.56
C GLU A 127 15.56 -8.16 -20.60
N GLU A 128 16.05 -8.14 -19.37
CA GLU A 128 15.71 -9.11 -18.32
C GLU A 128 14.23 -9.04 -17.92
N LEU A 129 13.65 -7.84 -17.87
CA LEU A 129 12.23 -7.67 -17.56
C LEU A 129 11.33 -8.19 -18.67
N ARG A 130 11.73 -8.06 -19.94
CA ARG A 130 10.96 -8.61 -21.07
C ARG A 130 10.88 -10.13 -21.03
N GLU A 131 11.94 -10.81 -20.62
CA GLU A 131 11.93 -12.28 -20.46
C GLU A 131 11.01 -12.74 -19.32
N VAL A 132 10.82 -11.90 -18.30
CA VAL A 132 9.94 -12.22 -17.17
C VAL A 132 8.48 -11.95 -17.48
N ILE A 133 8.19 -10.87 -18.22
CA ILE A 133 6.84 -10.40 -18.53
C ILE A 133 6.21 -11.15 -19.71
N GLY A 134 7.04 -11.74 -20.60
CA GLY A 134 6.70 -12.83 -21.55
C GLY A 134 5.32 -12.78 -22.20
#